data_AF-A0AAN7B3P6-F1
#
_entry.id   AF-A0AAN7B3P6-F1
#
_cell.length_a   1.000
_cell.length_b   1.000
_cell.length_c   1.000
_cell.angle_alpha   90.00
_cell.angle_beta   90.00
_cell.angle_gamma   90.00
#
_symmetry.space_group_name_H-M   'P 1'
#
loop_
_entity.id
_entity.type
_entity.pdbx_description
1 polymer ?
#
loop_
_entity_poly.entity_id
_entity_poly.type
_entity_poly.pdbx_seq_one_letter_code
_entity_poly.pdbx_strand_id
1 'polypeptide(L)'
;YCVNDGNCNFWPSGSNACSTNYVRTWEGISSCTFSTGVTYSWNIVWNGYSKPSNSQVGTGNNGNNWKIYKDDQHIMFYDGNGNACRSIYYSI
;
A
#
# COMPACT_ATOMS: atom_id res chain seq x y z
N TYR A 1 6.63 3.04 0.80
CA TYR A 1 6.51 3.84 2.02
C TYR A 1 6.67 5.29 1.64
N CYS A 2 5.68 6.07 2.03
CA CYS A 2 5.72 7.52 2.00
C CYS A 2 5.46 8.00 3.41
N VAL A 3 6.36 8.82 3.95
CA VAL A 3 6.16 9.42 5.28
C VAL A 3 5.01 10.43 5.23
N ASN A 4 4.80 11.06 4.07
CA ASN A 4 3.82 12.11 3.85
C ASN A 4 3.07 11.85 2.54
N ASP A 5 1.81 11.45 2.65
CA ASP A 5 0.94 11.22 1.49
C ASP A 5 0.79 12.48 0.63
N GLY A 6 0.80 13.67 1.23
CA GLY A 6 0.73 14.95 0.51
C GLY A 6 1.97 15.28 -0.34
N ASN A 7 3.05 14.52 -0.20
CA ASN A 7 4.26 14.63 -1.03
C ASN A 7 4.58 13.32 -1.76
N CYS A 8 3.60 12.44 -1.91
CA CYS A 8 3.83 11.13 -2.50
C CYS A 8 3.67 11.10 -4.02
N ASN A 9 4.11 12.17 -4.68
CA ASN A 9 3.96 12.39 -6.11
C ASN A 9 5.08 11.77 -6.97
N PHE A 10 5.69 10.71 -6.46
CA PHE A 10 6.80 10.02 -7.13
C PHE A 10 6.77 8.51 -6.85
N TRP A 11 7.43 7.75 -7.73
CA TRP A 11 7.67 6.32 -7.51
C TRP A 11 8.60 6.13 -6.31
N PRO A 12 8.19 5.39 -5.25
CA PRO A 12 9.05 5.19 -4.09
C PRO A 12 10.40 4.56 -4.46
N SER A 13 11.49 5.02 -3.86
CA SER A 13 12.82 4.42 -4.07
C SER A 13 12.80 2.91 -3.78
N GLY A 14 13.73 2.14 -4.36
CA GLY A 14 13.77 0.68 -4.18
C GLY A 14 13.87 0.18 -2.73
N SER A 15 14.32 1.02 -1.79
CA SER A 15 14.29 0.74 -0.35
C SER A 15 12.95 1.01 0.33
N ASN A 16 12.11 1.81 -0.30
CA ASN A 16 10.76 2.17 0.14
C ASN A 16 9.68 1.49 -0.70
N ALA A 17 10.03 0.75 -1.73
CA ALA A 17 9.13 -0.10 -2.49
C ALA A 17 9.42 -1.56 -2.12
N CYS A 18 8.36 -2.32 -1.92
CA CYS A 18 8.48 -3.77 -1.93
C CYS A 18 7.51 -4.27 -3.00
N SER A 19 8.07 -4.68 -4.14
CA SER A 19 7.32 -5.25 -5.25
C SER A 19 8.04 -6.47 -5.79
N THR A 20 7.36 -7.59 -5.69
CA THR A 20 7.65 -8.84 -6.39
C THR A 20 6.94 -8.74 -7.74
N ASN A 21 7.70 -8.56 -8.83
CA ASN A 21 7.23 -8.55 -10.22
C ASN A 21 6.00 -9.44 -10.49
N TYR A 22 4.75 -8.95 -10.37
CA TYR A 22 3.50 -9.51 -10.94
C TYR A 22 2.34 -8.54 -10.62
N VAL A 23 1.34 -8.47 -11.53
CA VAL A 23 0.01 -7.96 -11.21
C VAL A 23 -0.52 -8.78 -10.03
N ARG A 24 -0.71 -8.15 -8.87
CA ARG A 24 -1.14 -8.83 -7.64
C ARG A 24 -2.34 -8.15 -7.02
N THR A 25 -3.18 -8.96 -6.40
CA THR A 25 -4.21 -8.48 -5.46
C THR A 25 -3.58 -8.35 -4.07
N TRP A 26 -3.88 -7.26 -3.37
CA TRP A 26 -3.38 -7.01 -2.01
C TRP A 26 -4.27 -7.62 -0.93
N GLU A 27 -5.54 -7.87 -1.26
CA GLU A 27 -6.52 -8.48 -0.36
C GLU A 27 -6.11 -9.89 0.07
N GLY A 28 -6.35 -10.22 1.34
CA GLY A 28 -5.91 -11.43 2.00
C GLY A 28 -4.71 -11.20 2.94
N ILE A 29 -4.12 -12.32 3.39
CA ILE A 29 -2.95 -12.34 4.25
C ILE A 29 -1.69 -12.40 3.38
N SER A 30 -0.76 -11.47 3.56
CA SER A 30 0.51 -11.48 2.84
C SER A 30 1.58 -10.66 3.57
N SER A 31 2.79 -10.64 3.02
CA SER A 31 3.91 -9.87 3.53
C SER A 31 4.85 -9.41 2.43
N CYS A 32 5.68 -8.43 2.76
CA CYS A 32 6.69 -7.88 1.89
C CYS A 32 7.92 -7.47 2.70
N THR A 33 9.10 -7.90 2.26
CA THR A 33 10.38 -7.55 2.88
C THR A 33 11.07 -6.48 2.04
N PHE A 34 11.30 -5.32 2.64
CA PHE A 34 12.04 -4.23 2.01
C PHE A 34 13.54 -4.56 1.94
N SER A 35 14.28 -3.91 1.05
CA SER A 35 15.74 -4.10 0.95
C SER A 35 16.50 -3.65 2.21
N THR A 36 15.86 -2.89 3.10
CA THR A 36 16.37 -2.57 4.45
C THR A 36 16.30 -3.74 5.43
N GLY A 37 15.66 -4.85 5.07
CA GLY A 37 15.43 -6.03 5.92
C GLY A 37 14.14 -5.98 6.75
N VAL A 38 13.47 -4.81 6.81
CA VAL A 38 12.17 -4.69 7.47
C VAL A 38 11.13 -5.51 6.70
N THR A 39 10.35 -6.33 7.40
CA THR A 39 9.22 -7.07 6.82
C THR A 39 7.92 -6.49 7.32
N TYR A 40 7.05 -6.09 6.40
CA TYR A 40 5.67 -5.68 6.68
C TYR A 40 4.72 -6.79 6.25
N SER A 41 3.91 -7.29 7.17
CA SER A 41 2.82 -8.23 6.92
C SER A 41 1.47 -7.51 7.02
N TRP A 42 0.47 -8.03 6.34
CA TRP A 42 -0.90 -7.52 6.39
C TRP A 42 -1.93 -8.62 6.27
N ASN A 43 -3.14 -8.29 6.71
CA ASN A 43 -4.37 -9.03 6.49
C ASN A 43 -5.47 -8.04 6.09
N ILE A 44 -5.81 -8.01 4.81
CA ILE A 44 -6.88 -7.17 4.26
C ILE A 44 -8.08 -8.08 3.96
N VAL A 45 -9.28 -7.67 4.37
CA VAL A 45 -10.51 -8.43 4.12
C VAL A 45 -10.74 -8.61 2.62
N TRP A 46 -11.30 -9.76 2.26
CA TRP A 46 -11.73 -9.99 0.88
C TRP A 46 -12.77 -8.95 0.45
N ASN A 47 -12.67 -8.46 -0.78
CA ASN A 47 -13.44 -7.33 -1.30
C ASN A 47 -13.28 -6.03 -0.50
N GLY A 48 -12.13 -5.84 0.16
CA GLY A 48 -11.77 -4.58 0.80
C GLY A 48 -11.83 -3.40 -0.17
N TYR A 49 -11.54 -3.62 -1.46
CA TYR A 49 -11.61 -2.63 -2.53
C TYR A 49 -13.01 -2.00 -2.69
N SER A 50 -14.05 -2.80 -2.47
CA SER A 50 -15.45 -2.37 -2.65
C SER A 50 -16.03 -1.66 -1.42
N LYS A 51 -15.25 -1.51 -0.35
CA LYS A 51 -15.70 -0.82 0.86
C LYS A 51 -15.67 0.71 0.66
N PRO A 52 -16.45 1.49 1.44
CA PRO A 52 -16.35 2.94 1.40
C PRO A 52 -14.94 3.44 1.74
N SER A 53 -14.54 4.56 1.16
CA SER A 53 -13.28 5.23 1.52
C SER A 53 -13.22 5.50 3.03
N ASN A 54 -12.02 5.44 3.60
CA ASN A 54 -11.72 5.60 5.03
C ASN A 54 -12.35 4.54 5.95
N SER A 55 -12.94 3.47 5.39
CA SER A 55 -13.35 2.32 6.21
C SER A 55 -12.14 1.44 6.53
N GLN A 56 -12.07 0.93 7.76
CA GLN A 56 -11.04 -0.04 8.13
C GLN A 56 -11.32 -1.35 7.41
N VAL A 57 -10.33 -1.84 6.65
CA VAL A 57 -10.41 -3.07 5.83
C VAL A 57 -9.36 -4.10 6.20
N GLY A 58 -8.49 -3.82 7.18
CA GLY A 58 -7.48 -4.79 7.57
C GLY A 58 -6.60 -4.35 8.73
N THR A 59 -5.55 -5.14 8.94
CA THR A 59 -4.49 -4.87 9.90
C THR A 59 -3.12 -5.18 9.28
N GLY A 60 -2.09 -4.51 9.77
CA GLY A 60 -0.71 -4.70 9.34
C GLY A 60 0.27 -4.81 10.52
N ASN A 61 1.44 -5.38 10.27
CA ASN A 61 2.47 -5.55 11.28
C ASN A 61 3.90 -5.52 10.71
N ASN A 62 4.81 -4.84 11.41
CA ASN A 62 6.26 -4.92 11.19
C ASN A 62 7.05 -4.84 12.51
N GLY A 63 6.48 -5.34 13.60
CA GLY A 63 6.89 -5.06 14.98
C GLY A 63 6.02 -4.01 15.67
N ASN A 64 5.31 -3.18 14.90
CA ASN A 64 4.19 -2.35 15.37
C ASN A 64 2.88 -2.83 14.75
N ASN A 65 1.76 -2.62 15.43
CA ASN A 65 0.43 -2.93 14.90
C ASN A 65 -0.16 -1.71 14.17
N TRP A 66 -0.69 -1.94 12.98
CA TRP A 66 -1.27 -0.93 12.11
C TRP A 66 -2.70 -1.27 11.74
N LYS A 67 -3.54 -0.26 11.56
CA LYS A 67 -4.87 -0.40 10.98
C LYS A 67 -4.80 -0.05 9.50
N ILE A 68 -5.39 -0.90 8.66
CA ILE A 68 -5.42 -0.67 7.21
C ILE A 68 -6.79 -0.17 6.81
N TYR A 69 -6.83 0.89 6.01
CA TYR A 69 -8.03 1.56 5.55
C TYR A 69 -8.11 1.56 4.03
N LYS A 70 -9.34 1.55 3.50
CA LYS A 70 -9.60 1.78 2.08
C LYS A 70 -9.34 3.24 1.76
N ASP A 71 -8.47 3.51 0.80
CA ASP A 71 -8.22 4.88 0.33
C ASP A 71 -9.27 5.34 -0.69
N ASP A 72 -9.30 6.63 -1.01
CA ASP A 72 -10.21 7.24 -2.00
C ASP A 72 -9.76 7.06 -3.46
N GLN A 73 -8.60 6.43 -3.69
CA GLN A 73 -8.02 6.22 -5.02
C GLN A 73 -7.58 7.48 -5.74
N HIS A 74 -7.22 8.53 -5.02
CA HIS A 74 -6.52 9.65 -5.60
C HIS A 74 -5.25 9.21 -6.33
N ILE A 75 -4.89 9.97 -7.37
CA ILE A 75 -3.67 9.73 -8.12
C ILE A 75 -2.51 10.17 -7.25
N MET A 76 -1.57 9.25 -7.02
CA MET A 76 -0.33 9.55 -6.33
C MET A 76 0.63 10.19 -7.33
N PHE A 77 0.92 9.51 -8.44
CA PHE A 77 1.84 9.98 -9.47
C PHE A 77 1.54 9.34 -10.83
N TYR A 78 2.22 9.82 -11.87
CA TYR A 78 2.23 9.19 -13.19
C TYR A 78 3.56 8.47 -13.41
N ASP A 79 3.52 7.24 -13.91
CA ASP A 79 4.75 6.51 -14.26
C ASP A 79 5.44 7.11 -15.51
N GLY A 80 6.64 6.61 -15.85
CA GLY A 80 7.39 7.06 -17.03
C GLY A 80 6.70 6.80 -18.39
N ASN A 81 5.61 6.03 -18.39
CA ASN A 81 4.78 5.75 -19.56
C ASN A 81 3.46 6.55 -19.56
N GLY A 82 3.24 7.43 -18.58
CA GLY A 82 2.03 8.25 -18.45
C GLY A 82 0.84 7.53 -17.79
N ASN A 83 1.02 6.35 -17.20
CA ASN A 83 -0.06 5.68 -16.47
C ASN A 83 -0.24 6.30 -15.08
N ALA A 84 -1.48 6.52 -14.67
CA ALA A 84 -1.79 7.01 -13.33
C ALA A 84 -1.67 5.89 -12.27
N CYS A 85 -0.75 6.05 -11.32
CA CYS A 85 -0.62 5.20 -10.15
C CYS A 85 -1.45 5.78 -9.00
N ARG A 86 -2.34 4.95 -8.43
CA ARG A 86 -3.30 5.35 -7.38
C ARG A 86 -3.05 4.60 -6.10
N SER A 87 -3.33 5.24 -4.97
CA SER A 87 -3.36 4.57 -3.68
C SER A 87 -4.68 3.82 -3.49
N ILE A 88 -4.64 2.54 -3.12
CA ILE A 88 -5.86 1.74 -2.90
C ILE A 88 -6.14 1.57 -1.40
N TYR A 89 -5.08 1.39 -0.61
CA TYR A 89 -5.14 1.19 0.83
C TYR A 89 -3.98 1.92 1.50
N TYR A 90 -4.21 2.42 2.71
CA TYR A 90 -3.19 3.04 3.55
C TYR A 90 -3.21 2.45 4.96
N SER A 91 -2.11 2.59 5.69
CA SER A 91 -1.94 2.02 7.05
C SER A 91 -1.54 3.11 8.04
N ILE A 92 -2.19 3.17 9.20
CA ILE A 92 -1.92 4.11 10.31
C ILE A 92 -1.97 3.44 11.68
#